data_AF-A0A9K3PPW0-F1
#
_entry.id   AF-A0A9K3PPW0-F1
#
_cell.length_a   1.000
_cell.length_b   1.000
_cell.length_c   1.000
_cell.angle_alpha   90.00
_cell.angle_beta   90.00
_cell.angle_gamma   90.00
#
_symmetry.space_group_name_H-M   'P 1'
#
loop_
_entity.id
_entity.type
_entity.pdbx_description
1 polymer ?
#
loop_
_entity_poly.entity_id
_entity_poly.type
_entity_poly.pdbx_seq_one_letter_code
_entity_poly.pdbx_strand_id
1 'polypeptide(L)'
;MHVYCDNQALVDHVNEAQEKSRPQFPNEALKAILDVLQAVVRLAKLLPQITFHHIKGYQDRQDALDKLSRPAKLNVQADKLAGNYLRLSLHKDTPAPMIEGTHCHLIYNGQTVASKHRKHIRDHRRTKELKTYIMQKTQMSGAAFADIDWQSHERSVNTFKDGSHMFLVKFLHGWLPVGKLVSRNDPVKYPSVCPSCDEPVEDFKHFLICPNPERRKWSVCGP
;
A
#
# COMPACT_ATOMS: atom_id res chain seq x y z
N MET A 1 -11.02 -20.83 -29.52
CA MET A 1 -11.88 -19.85 -28.82
C MET A 1 -11.06 -18.59 -28.54
N HIS A 2 -11.64 -17.40 -28.71
CA HIS A 2 -10.96 -16.12 -28.44
C HIS A 2 -11.57 -15.48 -27.19
N VAL A 3 -10.72 -15.08 -26.25
CA VAL A 3 -11.10 -14.31 -25.06
C VAL A 3 -10.45 -12.94 -25.15
N TYR A 4 -11.24 -11.89 -24.97
CA TYR A 4 -10.77 -10.50 -25.01
C TYR A 4 -10.88 -9.89 -23.62
N CYS A 5 -9.86 -9.15 -23.18
CA CYS A 5 -9.84 -8.49 -21.88
C CYS A 5 -9.06 -7.16 -21.98
N ASP A 6 -9.51 -6.15 -21.27
CA ASP A 6 -8.85 -4.85 -21.21
C ASP A 6 -7.76 -4.73 -20.13
N ASN A 7 -7.64 -5.76 -19.29
CA ASN A 7 -6.54 -5.88 -18.34
C ASN A 7 -5.31 -6.51 -19.03
N GLN A 8 -4.47 -5.66 -19.62
CA GLN A 8 -3.22 -6.08 -20.27
C GLN A 8 -2.37 -6.99 -19.39
N ALA A 9 -2.18 -6.64 -18.11
CA ALA A 9 -1.34 -7.42 -17.19
C ALA A 9 -1.87 -8.84 -16.98
N LEU A 10 -3.20 -9.03 -16.93
CA LEU A 10 -3.79 -10.37 -16.87
C LEU A 10 -3.52 -11.16 -18.15
N VAL A 11 -3.73 -10.54 -19.32
CA VAL A 11 -3.52 -11.19 -20.63
C VAL A 11 -2.06 -11.62 -20.77
N ASP A 12 -1.11 -10.74 -20.44
CA ASP A 12 0.33 -11.03 -20.51
C ASP A 12 0.69 -12.21 -19.60
N HIS A 13 0.24 -12.18 -18.34
CA HIS A 13 0.52 -13.24 -17.39
C HIS A 13 -0.12 -14.58 -17.77
N VAL A 14 -1.34 -14.58 -18.33
CA VAL A 14 -2.00 -15.83 -18.76
C VAL A 14 -1.25 -16.42 -19.95
N ASN A 15 -0.93 -15.62 -20.96
CA ASN A 15 -0.18 -16.08 -22.14
C ASN A 15 1.21 -16.60 -21.73
N GLU A 16 1.93 -15.89 -20.84
CA GLU A 16 3.22 -16.35 -20.30
C GLU A 16 3.09 -17.65 -19.49
N ALA A 17 2.04 -17.78 -18.68
CA ALA A 17 1.82 -18.95 -17.84
C ALA A 17 1.29 -20.17 -18.62
N GLN A 18 0.72 -19.99 -19.81
CA GLN A 18 0.38 -21.09 -20.71
C GLN A 18 1.64 -21.79 -21.25
N GLU A 19 2.74 -21.05 -21.44
CA GLU A 19 4.03 -21.58 -21.89
C GLU A 19 4.83 -22.24 -20.76
N LYS A 20 4.53 -21.93 -19.50
CA LYS A 20 5.26 -22.39 -18.31
C LYS A 20 4.50 -23.46 -17.53
N SER A 21 5.21 -24.50 -17.08
CA SER A 21 4.62 -25.54 -16.23
C SER A 21 4.62 -25.18 -14.74
N ARG A 22 5.53 -24.29 -14.30
CA ARG A 22 5.67 -23.84 -12.90
C ARG A 22 6.28 -22.43 -12.81
N PRO A 23 6.06 -21.70 -11.69
CA PRO A 23 6.79 -20.46 -11.41
C PRO A 23 8.30 -20.69 -11.38
N GLN A 24 9.09 -19.72 -11.84
CA GLN A 24 10.55 -19.84 -11.85
C GLN A 24 11.13 -19.62 -10.45
N PHE A 25 10.54 -18.71 -9.68
CA PHE A 25 10.96 -18.38 -8.31
C PHE A 25 9.80 -18.41 -7.31
N PRO A 26 10.04 -18.77 -6.02
CA PRO A 26 8.99 -18.82 -5.01
C PRO A 26 8.27 -17.48 -4.76
N ASN A 27 8.94 -16.34 -4.96
CA ASN A 27 8.33 -15.02 -4.78
C ASN A 27 7.30 -14.68 -5.88
N GLU A 28 7.29 -15.38 -7.01
CA GLU A 28 6.21 -15.26 -8.00
C GLU A 28 4.88 -15.71 -7.40
N ALA A 29 4.91 -16.61 -6.41
CA ALA A 29 3.74 -17.03 -5.64
C ALA A 29 3.08 -15.87 -4.85
N LEU A 30 3.77 -14.74 -4.71
CA LEU A 30 3.32 -13.56 -3.97
C LEU A 30 2.86 -12.41 -4.88
N LYS A 31 2.91 -12.59 -6.21
CA LYS A 31 2.40 -11.62 -7.18
C LYS A 31 0.91 -11.38 -6.94
N ALA A 32 0.46 -10.17 -7.25
CA ALA A 32 -0.95 -9.83 -7.14
C ALA A 32 -1.79 -10.71 -8.07
N ILE A 33 -2.98 -11.14 -7.60
CA ILE A 33 -4.00 -11.81 -8.42
C ILE A 33 -3.55 -13.19 -8.92
N LEU A 34 -2.55 -13.80 -8.26
CA LEU A 34 -2.04 -15.11 -8.66
C LEU A 34 -3.09 -16.22 -8.52
N ASP A 35 -3.94 -16.13 -7.50
CA ASP A 35 -5.10 -17.00 -7.28
C ASP A 35 -6.00 -17.10 -8.51
N VAL A 36 -6.44 -15.95 -9.01
CA VAL A 36 -7.27 -15.86 -10.22
C VAL A 36 -6.47 -16.31 -11.45
N LEU A 37 -5.20 -15.93 -11.55
CA LEU A 37 -4.34 -16.34 -12.67
C LEU A 37 -4.22 -17.88 -12.77
N GLN A 38 -3.98 -18.56 -11.64
CA GLN A 38 -3.87 -20.01 -11.59
C GLN A 38 -5.17 -20.69 -12.01
N ALA A 39 -6.31 -20.17 -11.56
CA ALA A 39 -7.62 -20.66 -11.98
C ALA A 39 -7.84 -20.51 -13.50
N VAL A 40 -7.50 -19.34 -14.06
CA VAL A 40 -7.62 -19.08 -15.51
C VAL A 40 -6.70 -20.01 -16.32
N VAL A 41 -5.44 -20.15 -15.92
CA VAL A 41 -4.47 -21.02 -16.61
C VAL A 41 -4.90 -22.49 -16.55
N ARG A 42 -5.42 -22.94 -15.40
CA ARG A 42 -5.98 -24.29 -15.26
C ARG A 42 -7.15 -24.51 -16.23
N LEU A 43 -8.13 -23.61 -16.26
CA LEU A 43 -9.28 -23.70 -17.17
C LEU A 43 -8.84 -23.65 -18.64
N ALA A 44 -7.87 -22.81 -18.97
CA ALA A 44 -7.34 -22.70 -20.33
C ALA A 44 -6.68 -23.99 -20.82
N LYS A 45 -6.08 -24.79 -19.93
CA LYS A 45 -5.52 -26.12 -20.26
C LYS A 45 -6.59 -27.20 -20.46
N LEU A 46 -7.78 -27.04 -19.87
CA LEU A 46 -8.89 -27.98 -19.99
C LEU A 46 -9.75 -27.74 -21.23
N LEU A 47 -9.70 -26.53 -21.79
CA LEU A 47 -10.53 -26.12 -22.92
C LEU A 47 -9.73 -26.14 -24.23
N PRO A 48 -10.32 -26.59 -25.35
CA PRO A 48 -9.60 -26.66 -26.61
C PRO A 48 -9.30 -25.26 -27.17
N GLN A 49 -7.99 -24.99 -27.37
CA GLN A 49 -7.43 -23.84 -28.09
C GLN A 49 -8.03 -22.48 -27.71
N ILE A 50 -7.84 -22.05 -26.45
CA ILE A 50 -8.14 -20.68 -26.03
C ILE A 50 -6.96 -19.76 -26.32
N THR A 51 -7.24 -18.62 -26.94
CA THR A 51 -6.27 -17.52 -27.10
C THR A 51 -6.78 -16.27 -26.41
N PHE A 52 -5.90 -15.61 -25.64
CA PHE A 52 -6.22 -14.39 -24.92
C PHE A 52 -5.67 -13.17 -25.66
N HIS A 53 -6.53 -12.17 -25.85
CA HIS A 53 -6.25 -10.96 -26.60
C HIS A 53 -6.49 -9.75 -25.72
N HIS A 54 -5.53 -8.84 -25.66
CA HIS A 54 -5.75 -7.55 -25.04
C HIS A 54 -6.53 -6.64 -25.99
N ILE A 55 -7.47 -5.88 -25.43
CA ILE A 55 -8.17 -4.80 -26.12
C ILE A 55 -8.10 -3.52 -25.29
N LYS A 56 -8.10 -2.37 -25.94
CA LYS A 56 -8.08 -1.10 -25.22
C LYS A 56 -9.41 -0.93 -24.47
N GLY A 57 -9.37 -0.63 -23.17
CA GLY A 57 -10.56 -0.28 -22.39
C GLY A 57 -11.13 1.10 -22.73
N TYR A 58 -12.38 1.35 -22.37
CA TYR A 58 -13.07 2.65 -22.45
C TYR A 58 -13.01 3.37 -23.83
N GLN A 59 -13.01 2.61 -24.93
CA GLN A 59 -12.99 3.20 -26.27
C GLN A 59 -14.27 4.00 -26.59
N ASP A 60 -15.38 3.73 -25.89
CA ASP A 60 -16.66 4.44 -26.01
C ASP A 60 -16.64 5.88 -25.46
N ARG A 61 -15.57 6.30 -24.78
CA ARG A 61 -15.38 7.70 -24.38
C ARG A 61 -14.96 8.62 -25.54
N GLN A 62 -14.37 8.04 -26.58
CA GLN A 62 -13.77 8.76 -27.71
C GLN A 62 -14.57 8.49 -28.99
N ASP A 63 -14.97 7.24 -29.20
CA ASP A 63 -15.69 6.81 -30.39
C ASP A 63 -17.14 6.45 -30.07
N ALA A 64 -18.03 6.69 -31.03
CA ALA A 64 -19.40 6.24 -30.92
C ALA A 64 -19.48 4.69 -30.96
N LEU A 65 -20.42 4.11 -30.19
CA LEU A 65 -20.53 2.65 -30.01
C LEU A 65 -20.71 1.87 -31.32
N ASP A 66 -21.32 2.47 -32.34
CA ASP A 66 -21.50 1.92 -33.68
C ASP A 66 -20.16 1.71 -34.39
N LYS A 67 -19.19 2.59 -34.18
CA LYS A 67 -17.84 2.56 -34.78
C LYS A 67 -16.87 1.60 -34.12
N LEU A 68 -17.19 1.11 -32.92
CA LEU A 68 -16.33 0.17 -32.21
C LEU A 68 -16.30 -1.22 -32.86
N SER A 69 -15.19 -1.93 -32.69
CA SER A 69 -15.11 -3.35 -33.04
C SER A 69 -16.05 -4.18 -32.14
N ARG A 70 -16.47 -5.37 -32.60
CA ARG A 70 -17.33 -6.24 -31.78
C ARG A 70 -16.73 -6.57 -30.40
N PRO A 71 -15.44 -6.91 -30.24
CA PRO A 71 -14.83 -7.10 -28.92
C PRO A 71 -14.90 -5.85 -28.04
N ALA A 72 -14.67 -4.66 -28.59
CA ALA A 72 -14.76 -3.41 -27.83
C ALA A 72 -16.19 -3.13 -27.34
N LYS A 73 -17.21 -3.36 -28.19
CA LYS A 73 -18.62 -3.23 -27.77
C LYS A 73 -18.98 -4.19 -26.62
N LEU A 74 -18.48 -5.42 -26.67
CA LEU A 74 -18.69 -6.42 -25.62
C LEU A 74 -17.95 -6.05 -24.33
N ASN A 75 -16.75 -5.48 -24.41
CA ASN A 75 -16.03 -5.00 -23.22
C ASN A 75 -16.80 -3.89 -22.52
N VAL A 76 -17.34 -2.92 -23.26
CA VAL A 76 -18.18 -1.85 -22.69
C VAL A 76 -19.41 -2.43 -21.99
N GLN A 77 -20.03 -3.47 -22.55
CA GLN A 77 -21.12 -4.17 -21.87
C GLN A 77 -20.64 -4.91 -20.61
N ALA A 78 -19.49 -5.58 -20.68
CA ALA A 78 -18.88 -6.25 -19.53
C ALA A 78 -18.56 -5.27 -18.40
N ASP A 79 -17.98 -4.11 -18.69
CA ASP A 79 -17.69 -3.04 -17.74
C ASP A 79 -18.96 -2.51 -17.08
N LYS A 80 -20.03 -2.30 -17.86
CA LYS A 80 -21.34 -1.89 -17.34
C LYS A 80 -21.92 -2.95 -16.40
N LEU A 81 -21.86 -4.23 -16.78
CA LEU A 81 -22.34 -5.33 -15.95
C LEU A 81 -21.53 -5.46 -14.65
N ALA A 82 -20.20 -5.37 -14.74
CA ALA A 82 -19.31 -5.42 -13.59
C ALA A 82 -19.54 -4.23 -12.65
N GLY A 83 -19.68 -3.02 -13.19
CA GLY A 83 -19.99 -1.81 -12.43
C GLY A 83 -21.37 -1.87 -11.75
N ASN A 84 -22.39 -2.36 -12.45
CA ASN A 84 -23.71 -2.58 -11.89
C ASN A 84 -23.68 -3.60 -10.77
N TYR A 85 -23.00 -4.74 -10.97
CA TYR A 85 -22.82 -5.74 -9.93
C TYR A 85 -22.10 -5.15 -8.72
N LEU A 86 -20.99 -4.43 -8.90
CA LEU A 86 -20.26 -3.79 -7.79
C LEU A 86 -21.12 -2.78 -7.01
N ARG A 87 -22.01 -2.05 -7.70
CA ARG A 87 -22.93 -1.10 -7.07
C ARG A 87 -24.02 -1.80 -6.26
N LEU A 88 -24.58 -2.89 -6.79
CA LEU A 88 -25.74 -3.60 -6.21
C LEU A 88 -25.34 -4.70 -5.24
N SER A 89 -24.10 -5.18 -5.29
CA SER A 89 -23.62 -6.32 -4.52
C SER A 89 -23.42 -5.96 -3.05
N LEU A 90 -23.90 -6.86 -2.18
CA LEU A 90 -23.64 -6.85 -0.74
C LEU A 90 -22.31 -7.56 -0.38
N HIS A 91 -21.60 -8.11 -1.36
CA HIS A 91 -20.38 -8.90 -1.14
C HIS A 91 -19.13 -8.06 -0.82
N LYS A 92 -19.24 -6.75 -0.63
CA LYS A 92 -18.09 -5.86 -0.39
C LYS A 92 -17.29 -6.25 0.86
N ASP A 93 -17.98 -6.80 1.86
CA ASP A 93 -17.38 -7.18 3.14
C ASP A 93 -17.27 -8.70 3.31
N THR A 94 -17.60 -9.50 2.29
CA THR A 94 -17.46 -10.95 2.35
C THR A 94 -16.11 -11.40 1.81
N PRO A 95 -15.36 -12.26 2.51
CA PRO A 95 -14.14 -12.86 1.99
C PRO A 95 -14.40 -13.52 0.63
N ALA A 96 -13.49 -13.29 -0.32
CA ALA A 96 -13.57 -13.98 -1.61
C ALA A 96 -13.45 -15.50 -1.41
N PRO A 97 -14.32 -16.29 -2.08
CA PRO A 97 -14.28 -17.75 -1.98
C PRO A 97 -13.00 -18.29 -2.62
N MET A 98 -12.54 -19.44 -2.15
CA MET A 98 -11.42 -20.13 -2.79
C MET A 98 -11.89 -20.66 -4.15
N ILE A 99 -11.24 -20.19 -5.22
CA ILE A 99 -11.55 -20.60 -6.59
C ILE A 99 -10.77 -21.88 -6.90
N GLU A 100 -11.38 -22.80 -7.65
CA GLU A 100 -10.68 -24.01 -8.09
C GLU A 100 -9.38 -23.67 -8.85
N GLY A 101 -8.28 -24.31 -8.45
CA GLY A 101 -6.95 -24.00 -8.96
C GLY A 101 -6.16 -23.05 -8.07
N THR A 102 -6.82 -22.32 -7.18
CA THR A 102 -6.15 -21.62 -6.09
C THR A 102 -5.85 -22.58 -4.96
N HIS A 103 -4.58 -22.66 -4.54
CA HIS A 103 -4.16 -23.58 -3.49
C HIS A 103 -4.22 -22.99 -2.08
N CYS A 104 -4.10 -21.66 -1.94
CA CYS A 104 -4.16 -20.99 -0.64
C CYS A 104 -4.58 -19.52 -0.80
N HIS A 105 -5.27 -18.99 0.22
CA HIS A 105 -5.61 -17.57 0.37
C HIS A 105 -5.01 -17.03 1.66
N LEU A 106 -4.58 -15.77 1.65
CA LEU A 106 -4.29 -15.03 2.88
C LEU A 106 -5.56 -14.32 3.35
N ILE A 107 -6.00 -14.61 4.57
CA ILE A 107 -7.07 -13.85 5.23
C ILE A 107 -6.44 -12.89 6.22
N TYR A 108 -6.79 -11.61 6.13
CA TYR A 108 -6.33 -10.56 7.04
C TYR A 108 -7.51 -9.68 7.43
N ASN A 109 -7.71 -9.48 8.74
CA ASN A 109 -8.85 -8.76 9.31
C ASN A 109 -10.21 -9.24 8.76
N GLY A 110 -10.35 -10.56 8.59
CA GLY A 110 -11.58 -11.17 8.06
C GLY A 110 -11.81 -10.94 6.56
N GLN A 111 -10.83 -10.41 5.83
CA GLN A 111 -10.92 -10.17 4.38
C GLN A 111 -9.86 -10.97 3.62
N THR A 112 -10.22 -11.44 2.42
CA THR A 112 -9.26 -12.09 1.52
C THR A 112 -8.30 -11.06 0.94
N VAL A 113 -7.01 -11.34 1.01
CA VAL A 113 -5.93 -10.49 0.49
C VAL A 113 -5.37 -11.11 -0.78
N ALA A 114 -5.59 -10.45 -1.92
CA ALA A 114 -5.11 -10.90 -3.23
C ALA A 114 -3.74 -10.30 -3.63
N SER A 115 -3.17 -9.39 -2.83
CA SER A 115 -1.91 -8.72 -3.14
C SER A 115 -1.22 -8.14 -1.91
N LYS A 116 0.02 -7.62 -2.07
CA LYS A 116 0.77 -6.95 -0.99
C LYS A 116 0.91 -7.79 0.29
N HIS A 117 0.93 -9.12 0.16
CA HIS A 117 1.01 -10.08 1.28
C HIS A 117 2.05 -9.71 2.33
N ARG A 118 3.26 -9.34 1.88
CA ARG A 118 4.36 -8.92 2.77
C ARG A 118 4.01 -7.70 3.63
N LYS A 119 3.29 -6.72 3.07
CA LYS A 119 2.83 -5.53 3.79
C LYS A 119 1.82 -5.94 4.86
N HIS A 120 0.78 -6.69 4.49
CA HIS A 120 -0.24 -7.15 5.45
C HIS A 120 0.36 -7.97 6.60
N ILE A 121 1.29 -8.88 6.31
CA ILE A 121 1.98 -9.68 7.34
C ILE A 121 2.82 -8.78 8.27
N ARG A 122 3.59 -7.83 7.71
CA ARG A 122 4.41 -6.89 8.51
C ARG A 122 3.54 -5.99 9.38
N ASP A 123 2.47 -5.46 8.80
CA ASP A 123 1.53 -4.60 9.50
C ASP A 123 0.89 -5.39 10.65
N HIS A 124 0.37 -6.59 10.40
CA HIS A 124 -0.19 -7.45 11.45
C HIS A 124 0.78 -7.70 12.61
N ARG A 125 2.04 -8.04 12.26
CA ARG A 125 3.06 -8.45 13.23
C ARG A 125 3.70 -7.30 14.03
N ARG A 126 3.43 -6.04 13.66
CA ARG A 126 4.02 -4.86 14.33
C ARG A 126 3.00 -3.86 14.86
N THR A 127 1.75 -3.92 14.38
CA THR A 127 0.74 -2.89 14.71
C THR A 127 0.45 -2.84 16.20
N LYS A 128 0.37 -4.01 16.87
CA LYS A 128 0.09 -4.07 18.31
C LYS A 128 1.21 -3.44 19.13
N GLU A 129 2.45 -3.81 18.86
CA GLU A 129 3.63 -3.28 19.56
C GLU A 129 3.81 -1.78 19.28
N LEU A 130 3.61 -1.35 18.02
CA LEU A 130 3.72 0.05 17.65
C LEU A 130 2.64 0.90 18.30
N LYS A 131 1.38 0.43 18.33
CA LYS A 131 0.28 1.09 19.04
C LYS A 131 0.63 1.25 20.53
N THR A 132 1.05 0.17 21.19
CA THR A 132 1.47 0.20 22.60
C THR A 132 2.59 1.21 22.83
N TYR A 133 3.62 1.20 21.99
CA TYR A 133 4.72 2.16 22.08
C TYR A 133 4.26 3.61 21.93
N ILE A 134 3.43 3.92 20.94
CA ILE A 134 2.93 5.28 20.71
C ILE A 134 2.09 5.74 21.90
N MET A 135 1.17 4.88 22.38
CA MET A 135 0.34 5.19 23.56
C MET A 135 1.21 5.45 24.81
N GLN A 136 2.21 4.61 25.08
CA GLN A 136 3.14 4.80 26.19
C GLN A 136 3.95 6.10 26.07
N LYS A 137 4.42 6.40 24.85
CA LYS A 137 5.23 7.61 24.61
C LYS A 137 4.42 8.90 24.74
N THR A 138 3.17 8.88 24.30
CA THR A 138 2.27 10.04 24.28
C THR A 138 1.39 10.14 25.53
N GLN A 139 1.42 9.13 26.41
CA GLN A 139 0.52 8.99 27.57
C GLN A 139 -0.97 8.98 27.17
N MET A 140 -1.28 8.59 25.94
CA MET A 140 -2.66 8.50 25.45
C MET A 140 -3.36 7.25 25.99
N SER A 141 -4.62 7.43 26.41
CA SER A 141 -5.51 6.30 26.70
C SER A 141 -5.88 5.56 25.42
N GLY A 142 -6.33 4.31 25.56
CA GLY A 142 -6.80 3.53 24.41
C GLY A 142 -7.99 4.18 23.69
N ALA A 143 -8.86 4.87 24.45
CA ALA A 143 -9.99 5.61 23.90
C ALA A 143 -9.51 6.84 23.11
N ALA A 144 -8.61 7.64 23.66
CA ALA A 144 -8.05 8.79 22.95
C ALA A 144 -7.29 8.37 21.68
N PHE A 145 -6.55 7.26 21.74
CA PHE A 145 -5.90 6.71 20.54
C PHE A 145 -6.89 6.25 19.48
N ALA A 146 -8.01 5.64 19.88
CA ALA A 146 -9.04 5.17 18.95
C ALA A 146 -9.87 6.32 18.34
N ASP A 147 -9.97 7.45 19.03
CA ASP A 147 -10.67 8.66 18.58
C ASP A 147 -9.93 9.42 17.47
N ILE A 148 -8.63 9.17 17.31
CA ILE A 148 -7.85 9.74 16.20
C ILE A 148 -8.30 9.14 14.87
N ASP A 149 -8.61 10.00 13.90
CA ASP A 149 -8.77 9.61 12.49
C ASP A 149 -7.40 9.28 11.86
N TRP A 150 -6.93 8.06 12.14
CA TRP A 150 -5.69 7.54 11.60
C TRP A 150 -5.69 7.44 10.07
N GLN A 151 -6.86 7.31 9.45
CA GLN A 151 -6.98 7.20 8.00
C GLN A 151 -6.70 8.55 7.33
N SER A 152 -7.29 9.63 7.85
CA SER A 152 -7.00 10.99 7.37
C SER A 152 -5.55 11.37 7.67
N HIS A 153 -5.03 11.01 8.85
CA HIS A 153 -3.62 11.19 9.18
C HIS A 153 -2.69 10.47 8.21
N GLU A 154 -2.92 9.19 7.92
CA GLU A 154 -2.14 8.41 6.94
C GLU A 154 -2.16 9.06 5.56
N ARG A 155 -3.34 9.46 5.07
CA ARG A 155 -3.47 10.13 3.76
C ARG A 155 -2.67 11.43 3.72
N SER A 156 -2.76 12.24 4.76
CA SER A 156 -2.02 13.51 4.86
C SER A 156 -0.52 13.28 4.88
N VAL A 157 -0.02 12.37 5.73
CA VAL A 157 1.42 12.05 5.81
C VAL A 157 1.93 11.51 4.48
N ASN A 158 1.17 10.65 3.80
CA ASN A 158 1.55 10.06 2.52
C ASN A 158 1.54 11.06 1.33
N THR A 159 1.10 12.31 1.52
CA THR A 159 1.24 13.36 0.48
C THR A 159 2.69 13.84 0.35
N PHE A 160 3.49 13.71 1.40
CA PHE A 160 4.90 14.09 1.39
C PHE A 160 5.73 13.04 0.64
N LYS A 161 6.73 13.50 -0.12
CA LYS A 161 7.61 12.63 -0.92
C LYS A 161 8.99 12.52 -0.27
N ASP A 162 9.66 11.40 -0.53
CA ASP A 162 11.08 11.15 -0.27
C ASP A 162 11.56 11.58 1.12
N GLY A 163 12.56 12.46 1.18
CA GLY A 163 13.19 12.93 2.41
C GLY A 163 12.23 13.67 3.35
N SER A 164 11.25 14.40 2.81
CA SER A 164 10.26 15.14 3.60
C SER A 164 9.32 14.19 4.35
N HIS A 165 8.93 13.08 3.72
CA HIS A 165 8.15 12.05 4.39
C HIS A 165 8.93 11.43 5.55
N MET A 166 10.19 11.05 5.32
CA MET A 166 11.04 10.48 6.37
C MET A 166 11.28 11.48 7.53
N PHE A 167 11.53 12.74 7.21
CA PHE A 167 11.68 13.80 8.20
C PHE A 167 10.40 13.95 9.03
N LEU A 168 9.24 14.05 8.37
CA LEU A 168 7.94 14.21 9.03
C LEU A 168 7.64 13.03 9.97
N VAL A 169 7.83 11.79 9.53
CA VAL A 169 7.61 10.60 10.38
C VAL A 169 8.54 10.62 11.60
N LYS A 170 9.82 10.97 11.42
CA LYS A 170 10.76 11.12 12.53
C LYS A 170 10.37 12.27 13.46
N PHE A 171 9.90 13.38 12.91
CA PHE A 171 9.45 14.54 13.66
C PHE A 171 8.23 14.20 14.52
N LEU A 172 7.16 13.69 13.91
CA LEU A 172 5.90 13.34 14.59
C LEU A 172 6.12 12.37 15.75
N HIS A 173 7.06 11.44 15.59
CA HIS A 173 7.37 10.46 16.61
C HIS A 173 8.59 10.83 17.47
N GLY A 174 9.15 12.04 17.39
CA GLY A 174 10.28 12.46 18.25
C GLY A 174 11.53 11.57 18.11
N TRP A 175 11.86 11.20 16.87
CA TRP A 175 13.01 10.40 16.43
C TRP A 175 13.96 11.18 15.52
N LEU A 176 13.88 12.51 15.53
CA LEU A 176 14.89 13.34 14.86
C LEU A 176 16.27 13.09 15.49
N PRO A 177 17.35 13.13 14.68
CA PRO A 177 18.71 12.89 15.14
C PRO A 177 19.27 14.09 15.93
N VAL A 178 18.59 14.47 17.01
CA VAL A 178 19.06 15.48 17.98
C VAL A 178 20.17 14.91 18.86
N GLY A 179 21.03 15.76 19.42
CA GLY A 179 22.18 15.38 20.25
C GLY A 179 21.88 14.27 21.26
N LYS A 180 20.81 14.40 22.04
CA LYS A 180 20.37 13.39 23.04
C LYS A 180 20.08 12.01 22.44
N LEU A 181 19.60 11.95 21.20
CA LEU A 181 19.27 10.69 20.53
C LEU A 181 20.51 10.07 19.90
N VAL A 182 21.32 10.86 19.19
CA VAL A 182 22.52 10.35 18.49
C VAL A 182 23.62 9.95 19.45
N SER A 183 23.74 10.63 20.61
CA SER A 183 24.72 10.28 21.64
C SER A 183 24.50 8.90 22.24
N ARG A 184 23.29 8.33 22.14
CA ARG A 184 23.00 6.95 22.58
C ARG A 184 23.70 5.90 21.73
N ASN A 185 24.04 6.22 20.48
CA ASN A 185 24.72 5.30 19.58
C ASN A 185 26.24 5.36 19.77
N ASP A 186 26.80 6.56 19.87
CA ASP A 186 28.23 6.81 20.11
C ASP A 186 28.40 8.17 20.80
N PRO A 187 28.52 8.19 22.14
CA PRO A 187 28.65 9.44 22.90
C PRO A 187 29.97 10.18 22.65
N VAL A 188 31.02 9.47 22.23
CA VAL A 188 32.35 10.06 21.99
C VAL A 188 32.33 10.84 20.68
N LYS A 189 31.72 10.25 19.64
CA LYS A 189 31.60 10.88 18.33
C LYS A 189 30.49 11.93 18.26
N TYR A 190 29.39 11.70 18.95
CA TYR A 190 28.20 12.56 18.91
C TYR A 190 27.81 12.99 20.32
N PRO A 191 28.36 14.10 20.84
CA PRO A 191 28.00 14.60 22.16
C PRO A 191 26.51 14.99 22.21
N SER A 192 25.92 14.95 23.40
CA SER A 192 24.52 15.37 23.59
C SER A 192 24.29 16.87 23.46
N VAL A 193 25.37 17.66 23.48
CA VAL A 193 25.36 19.12 23.49
C VAL A 193 24.76 19.65 22.19
N CYS A 194 23.97 20.73 22.29
CA CYS A 194 23.44 21.42 21.13
C CYS A 194 24.58 22.05 20.32
N PRO A 195 24.72 21.74 19.02
CA PRO A 195 25.78 22.31 18.18
C PRO A 195 25.53 23.79 17.82
N SER A 196 24.44 24.40 18.30
CA SER A 196 24.04 25.75 17.95
C SER A 196 24.07 26.73 19.12
N CYS A 197 23.79 26.31 20.34
CA CYS A 197 23.75 27.24 21.49
C CYS A 197 24.41 26.68 22.76
N ASP A 198 25.17 25.58 22.61
CA ASP A 198 25.94 24.95 23.68
C ASP A 198 25.12 24.43 24.88
N GLU A 199 23.78 24.37 24.74
CA GLU A 199 22.93 23.70 25.72
C GLU A 199 23.42 22.25 25.94
N PRO A 200 23.66 21.79 27.17
CA PRO A 200 24.30 20.50 27.43
C PRO A 200 23.57 19.28 26.84
N VAL A 201 22.24 19.40 26.63
CA VAL A 201 21.39 18.34 26.08
C VAL A 201 20.44 18.90 25.03
N GLU A 202 20.75 18.65 23.76
CA GLU A 202 19.84 18.85 22.64
C GLU A 202 18.82 17.72 22.60
N ASP A 203 17.68 17.91 23.23
CA ASP A 203 16.51 17.05 23.08
C ASP A 203 15.50 17.59 22.06
N PHE A 204 14.41 16.86 21.84
CA PHE A 204 13.40 17.25 20.85
C PHE A 204 12.74 18.59 21.18
N LYS A 205 12.54 18.90 22.47
CA LYS A 205 11.97 20.19 22.89
C LYS A 205 12.97 21.29 22.61
N HIS A 206 14.23 21.12 23.02
CA HIS A 206 15.29 22.07 22.73
C HIS A 206 15.44 22.34 21.23
N PHE A 207 15.39 21.31 20.39
CA PHE A 207 15.44 21.46 18.93
C PHE A 207 14.38 22.43 18.40
N LEU A 208 13.16 22.42 18.97
CA LEU A 208 12.05 23.30 18.56
C LEU A 208 12.19 24.74 19.07
N ILE A 209 12.78 24.94 20.24
CA ILE A 209 12.83 26.24 20.94
C ILE A 209 14.25 26.80 21.11
N CYS A 210 15.20 26.27 20.35
CA CYS A 210 16.62 26.60 20.48
C CYS A 210 16.83 28.13 20.44
N PRO A 211 17.57 28.73 21.39
CA PRO A 211 17.76 30.17 21.44
C PRO A 211 18.67 30.71 20.33
N ASN A 212 19.38 29.85 19.59
CA ASN A 212 20.27 30.29 18.51
C ASN A 212 19.46 31.10 17.45
N PRO A 213 19.87 32.33 17.12
CA PRO A 213 19.19 33.18 16.14
C PRO A 213 18.93 32.53 14.77
N GLU A 214 19.85 31.72 14.27
CA GLU A 214 19.73 31.02 12.99
C GLU A 214 18.64 29.95 13.01
N ARG A 215 18.39 29.32 14.16
CA ARG A 215 17.29 28.35 14.33
C ARG A 215 15.94 29.03 14.57
N ARG A 216 15.92 30.18 15.26
CA ARG A 216 14.70 30.98 15.48
C ARG A 216 14.06 31.50 14.21
N LYS A 217 14.81 31.67 13.12
CA LYS A 217 14.26 32.00 11.79
C LYS A 217 13.19 31.01 11.32
N TRP A 218 13.23 29.78 11.83
CA TRP A 218 12.36 28.67 11.44
C TRP A 218 11.37 28.24 12.53
N SER A 219 11.36 28.90 13.70
CA SER A 219 10.38 28.62 14.75
C SER A 219 9.03 29.27 14.42
N VAL A 220 7.95 28.47 14.43
CA VAL A 220 6.60 28.88 13.97
C VAL A 220 5.86 29.80 14.95
N CYS A 221 6.48 30.16 16.08
CA CYS A 221 5.95 31.19 16.98
C CYS A 221 7.06 32.21 17.26
N GLY A 222 6.96 33.38 16.63
CA GLY A 222 7.55 34.58 17.20
C GLY A 222 6.81 34.96 18.48
N PRO A 223 7.46 35.70 19.41
CA PRO A 223 6.71 36.44 20.42
C PRO A 223 5.69 37.38 19.77
#